data_AF-A0A670JCH6-F1
#
_entry.id   AF-A0A670JCH6-F1
#
_cell.length_a   1.000
_cell.length_b   1.000
_cell.length_c   1.000
_cell.angle_alpha   90.00
_cell.angle_beta   90.00
_cell.angle_gamma   90.00
#
_symmetry.space_group_name_H-M   'P 1'
#
loop_
_entity.id
_entity.type
_entity.pdbx_description
1 polymer ?
#
loop_
_entity_poly.entity_id
_entity_poly.type
_entity_poly.pdbx_seq_one_letter_code
_entity_poly.pdbx_strand_id
1 'polypeptide(L)'
;MGNLNPSSRERMAGGRLLDSHSLDGISQVYGASKAQEGRRATISSALELEGTVSHDGDLTHFVANNLQMKIKMSSRGSLDDTEPTSSSSVSSQLSVRGKTADIPPIDPQVIRDLERLTRDVAQKVDQMLRGLNSAIQNMTALSVGYIQTYRDAVDSLGESVDMSIKGMYTLMARCEELDRSMQPVHTLAKQIREIKRTLEIFEALCK
;
A
#
# COMPACT_ATOMS: atom_id res chain seq x y z
N MET A 1 -27.39 -47.26 -39.80
CA MET A 1 -26.68 -46.66 -40.96
C MET A 1 -27.02 -45.19 -41.02
N GLY A 2 -26.05 -44.31 -41.27
CA GLY A 2 -26.31 -42.91 -41.66
C GLY A 2 -25.75 -41.85 -40.71
N ASN A 3 -24.43 -41.67 -40.76
CA ASN A 3 -23.63 -40.67 -40.08
C ASN A 3 -23.94 -39.24 -40.57
N LEU A 4 -24.16 -38.26 -39.67
CA LEU A 4 -24.03 -36.83 -39.99
C LEU A 4 -23.37 -36.11 -38.81
N ASN A 5 -22.12 -35.73 -39.06
CA ASN A 5 -21.18 -35.02 -38.21
C ASN A 5 -21.59 -33.55 -37.99
N PRO A 6 -21.54 -33.01 -36.76
CA PRO A 6 -21.50 -31.58 -36.52
C PRO A 6 -20.12 -31.14 -35.98
N SER A 7 -19.11 -31.11 -36.85
CA SER A 7 -17.89 -30.33 -36.63
C SER A 7 -18.11 -28.94 -37.21
N SER A 8 -18.41 -27.94 -36.35
CA SER A 8 -17.95 -26.54 -36.41
C SER A 8 -18.93 -25.58 -35.71
N ARG A 9 -18.73 -25.32 -34.41
CA ARG A 9 -18.85 -23.98 -33.77
C ARG A 9 -18.96 -24.15 -32.25
N GLU A 10 -17.83 -24.11 -31.56
CA GLU A 10 -17.76 -23.53 -30.22
C GLU A 10 -16.31 -23.10 -29.98
N ARG A 11 -16.07 -21.80 -30.18
CA ARG A 11 -14.88 -21.10 -29.69
C ARG A 11 -15.35 -20.11 -28.64
N MET A 12 -14.49 -19.93 -27.63
CA MET A 12 -14.51 -18.96 -26.54
C MET A 12 -15.45 -19.26 -25.36
N ALA A 13 -14.85 -19.75 -24.27
CA ALA A 13 -14.83 -19.12 -22.93
C ALA A 13 -14.68 -20.20 -21.84
N GLY A 14 -13.44 -20.62 -21.58
CA GLY A 14 -13.09 -21.44 -20.43
C GLY A 14 -11.89 -20.80 -19.74
N GLY A 15 -12.13 -20.17 -18.59
CA GLY A 15 -11.17 -19.34 -17.87
C GLY A 15 -9.88 -20.06 -17.49
N ARG A 16 -8.75 -19.40 -17.74
CA ARG A 16 -7.48 -19.72 -17.09
C ARG A 16 -7.58 -19.29 -15.63
N LEU A 17 -7.72 -20.26 -14.72
CA LEU A 17 -7.41 -20.05 -13.32
C LEU A 17 -5.88 -19.90 -13.22
N LEU A 18 -5.44 -18.75 -12.75
CA LEU A 18 -4.05 -18.43 -12.51
C LEU A 18 -3.60 -19.13 -11.22
N ASP A 19 -2.50 -19.87 -11.33
CA ASP A 19 -1.83 -20.56 -10.24
C ASP A 19 -1.41 -19.57 -9.14
N SER A 20 -1.85 -19.86 -7.91
CA SER A 20 -1.41 -19.19 -6.69
C SER A 20 -0.02 -19.70 -6.29
N HIS A 21 1.02 -18.91 -6.58
CA HIS A 21 2.37 -19.14 -6.08
C HIS A 21 2.50 -18.49 -4.69
N SER A 22 2.59 -19.31 -3.64
CA SER A 22 2.79 -18.86 -2.26
C SER A 22 4.15 -18.18 -2.10
N LEU A 23 4.18 -16.99 -1.49
CA LEU A 23 5.37 -16.22 -1.13
C LEU A 23 5.86 -16.61 0.28
N ASP A 24 6.26 -17.87 0.48
CA ASP A 24 6.82 -18.35 1.77
C ASP A 24 8.36 -18.35 1.84
N GLY A 25 9.02 -17.70 0.88
CA GLY A 25 10.48 -17.80 0.69
C GLY A 25 11.36 -16.76 1.41
N ILE A 26 10.79 -15.76 2.12
CA ILE A 26 11.58 -14.59 2.58
C ILE A 26 11.88 -14.58 4.09
N SER A 27 11.37 -15.54 4.86
CA SER A 27 11.57 -15.57 6.33
C SER A 27 12.79 -16.36 6.79
N GLN A 28 13.63 -16.88 5.88
CA GLN A 28 14.76 -17.76 6.21
C GLN A 28 16.13 -17.07 6.01
N VAL A 29 16.29 -15.83 6.47
CA VAL A 29 17.59 -15.12 6.42
C VAL A 29 18.11 -14.70 7.80
N TYR A 30 17.32 -14.79 8.87
CA TYR A 30 17.80 -14.43 10.21
C TYR A 30 17.35 -15.44 11.26
N GLY A 31 18.30 -16.21 11.79
CA GLY A 31 18.11 -16.94 13.05
C GLY A 31 18.41 -18.44 13.03
N ALA A 32 19.61 -18.84 12.61
CA ALA A 32 20.11 -20.18 12.92
C ALA A 32 21.64 -20.19 13.07
N SER A 33 22.16 -19.41 14.00
CA SER A 33 23.55 -19.58 14.46
C SER A 33 23.53 -20.53 15.65
N LYS A 34 23.73 -21.82 15.34
CA LYS A 34 23.99 -22.87 16.32
C LYS A 34 25.19 -22.51 17.18
N ALA A 35 25.07 -22.89 18.45
CA ALA A 35 26.11 -22.89 19.46
C ALA A 35 27.46 -23.37 18.90
N GLN A 36 28.49 -22.53 19.06
CA GLN A 36 29.86 -23.00 19.13
C GLN A 36 30.59 -22.26 20.23
N GLU A 37 30.83 -23.03 21.28
CA GLU A 37 31.62 -22.75 22.45
C GLU A 37 33.03 -22.29 22.07
N GLY A 38 33.34 -21.05 22.42
CA GLY A 38 34.65 -20.44 22.28
C GLY A 38 34.78 -19.38 23.36
N ARG A 39 35.46 -19.72 24.46
CA ARG A 39 35.76 -18.86 25.60
C ARG A 39 36.43 -17.55 25.14
N ARG A 40 35.61 -16.53 24.89
CA ARG A 40 35.99 -15.12 24.99
C ARG A 40 35.19 -14.57 26.15
N ALA A 41 35.86 -13.96 27.13
CA ALA A 41 35.18 -13.17 28.15
C ALA A 41 34.46 -12.03 27.41
N THR A 42 33.16 -12.19 27.16
CA THR A 42 32.31 -11.16 26.56
C THR A 42 31.90 -10.19 27.67
N ILE A 43 31.58 -8.95 27.31
CA ILE A 43 31.13 -7.93 28.27
C ILE A 43 29.93 -8.45 29.09
N SER A 44 29.05 -9.24 28.48
CA SER A 44 27.95 -9.94 29.16
C SER A 44 28.44 -10.86 30.29
N SER A 45 29.50 -11.65 30.07
CA SER A 45 30.08 -12.52 31.10
C SER A 45 30.73 -11.74 32.26
N ALA A 46 31.29 -10.55 32.00
CA ALA A 46 31.84 -9.70 33.06
C ALA A 46 30.72 -9.00 33.87
N LEU A 47 29.64 -8.59 33.20
CA LEU A 47 28.48 -8.00 33.86
C LEU A 47 27.74 -9.03 34.72
N GLU A 48 27.60 -10.27 34.26
CA GLU A 48 27.02 -11.38 35.04
C GLU A 48 27.82 -11.72 36.31
N LEU A 49 29.12 -11.39 36.36
CA LEU A 49 29.93 -11.51 37.59
C LEU A 49 29.67 -10.39 38.59
N GLU A 50 29.29 -9.19 38.14
CA GLU A 50 29.10 -8.00 38.99
C GLU A 50 27.62 -7.71 39.31
N GLY A 51 26.69 -8.34 38.61
CA GLY A 51 25.26 -8.13 38.74
C GLY A 51 24.40 -9.11 37.96
N THR A 52 23.09 -8.89 37.99
CA THR A 52 22.11 -9.65 37.21
C THR A 52 21.85 -8.94 35.89
N VAL A 53 21.94 -9.67 34.77
CA VAL A 53 21.65 -9.17 33.43
C VAL A 53 20.36 -9.83 32.91
N SER A 54 19.43 -9.03 32.42
CA SER A 54 18.20 -9.48 31.75
C SER A 54 18.11 -8.86 30.36
N HIS A 55 17.59 -9.59 29.39
CA HIS A 55 17.44 -9.14 28.02
C HIS A 55 15.97 -9.17 27.63
N ASP A 56 15.45 -8.04 27.16
CA ASP A 56 14.11 -7.91 26.59
C ASP A 56 14.22 -7.31 25.19
N GLY A 57 14.09 -8.16 24.16
CA GLY A 57 14.37 -7.79 22.77
C GLY A 57 15.80 -7.28 22.59
N ASP A 58 15.94 -6.06 22.07
CA ASP A 58 17.24 -5.38 21.88
C ASP A 58 17.71 -4.61 23.13
N LEU A 59 16.94 -4.61 24.23
CA LEU A 59 17.26 -3.88 25.45
C LEU A 59 17.90 -4.79 26.51
N THR A 60 19.09 -4.40 26.99
CA THR A 60 19.78 -5.08 28.09
C THR A 60 19.59 -4.33 29.41
N HIS A 61 18.94 -4.98 30.37
CA HIS A 61 18.82 -4.51 31.75
C HIS A 61 19.96 -5.09 32.60
N PHE A 62 20.63 -4.24 33.37
CA PHE A 62 21.69 -4.64 34.29
C PHE A 62 21.45 -4.08 35.68
N VAL A 63 21.47 -4.96 36.69
CA VAL A 63 21.35 -4.60 38.11
C VAL A 63 22.57 -5.13 38.86
N ALA A 64 23.43 -4.25 39.33
CA ALA A 64 24.62 -4.62 40.11
C ALA A 64 24.24 -5.24 41.47
N ASN A 65 24.97 -6.27 41.92
CA ASN A 65 24.69 -6.95 43.19
C ASN A 65 24.91 -6.03 44.41
N ASN A 66 25.76 -5.02 44.26
CA ASN A 66 26.07 -4.02 45.29
C ASN A 66 25.44 -2.65 44.99
N LEU A 67 24.34 -2.60 44.24
CA LEU A 67 23.70 -1.33 43.82
C LEU A 67 23.46 -0.40 45.01
N GLN A 68 22.92 -0.91 46.11
CA GLN A 68 22.69 -0.15 47.35
C GLN A 68 23.97 0.47 47.93
N MET A 69 25.08 -0.28 47.94
CA MET A 69 26.38 0.22 48.44
C MET A 69 26.97 1.24 47.46
N LYS A 70 26.87 1.02 46.15
CA LYS A 70 27.32 1.98 45.13
C LYS A 70 26.54 3.29 45.19
N ILE A 71 25.22 3.23 45.39
CA ILE A 71 24.37 4.41 45.61
C ILE A 71 24.76 5.12 46.91
N LYS A 72 24.97 4.36 48.00
CA LYS A 72 25.40 4.92 49.28
C LYS A 72 26.77 5.59 49.19
N MET A 73 27.75 4.99 48.52
CA MET A 73 29.06 5.59 48.28
C MET A 73 28.98 6.82 47.36
N SER A 74 28.05 6.82 46.40
CA SER A 74 27.76 8.00 45.57
C SER A 74 27.13 9.14 46.37
N SER A 75 26.49 8.83 47.50
CA SER A 75 25.83 9.81 48.39
C SER A 75 26.70 10.25 49.59
N ARG A 76 27.79 9.53 49.90
CA ARG A 76 28.69 9.80 51.04
C ARG A 76 29.80 10.81 50.75
N GLY A 77 29.71 11.56 49.65
CA GLY A 77 30.50 12.78 49.45
C GLY A 77 29.91 14.03 50.12
N SER A 78 28.78 13.94 50.84
CA SER A 78 28.00 15.12 51.23
C SER A 78 27.69 15.30 52.72
N LEU A 79 27.91 14.34 53.61
CA LEU A 79 27.43 14.45 55.00
C LEU A 79 28.34 13.71 55.98
N ASP A 80 29.31 14.43 56.54
CA ASP A 80 30.05 14.19 57.79
C ASP A 80 30.90 15.47 57.97
N ASP A 81 30.86 16.30 59.00
CA ASP A 81 30.20 16.31 60.30
C ASP A 81 30.19 17.80 60.71
N THR A 82 29.11 18.30 61.33
CA THR A 82 29.09 19.63 61.96
C THR A 82 28.74 19.43 63.42
N GLU A 83 29.62 19.88 64.32
CA GLU A 83 29.24 20.27 65.67
C GLU A 83 29.41 21.81 65.82
N PRO A 84 28.65 22.45 66.73
CA PRO A 84 27.86 23.61 66.37
C PRO A 84 28.35 24.88 67.06
N THR A 85 28.11 26.03 66.44
CA THR A 85 28.00 27.27 67.22
C THR A 85 26.98 28.19 66.58
N SER A 86 25.82 28.25 67.24
CA SER A 86 24.96 29.41 67.47
C SER A 86 25.15 30.61 66.54
N SER A 87 24.18 30.87 65.67
CA SER A 87 23.32 32.07 65.77
C SER A 87 22.54 32.32 64.47
N SER A 88 21.24 32.53 64.65
CA SER A 88 20.36 33.42 63.88
C SER A 88 20.74 33.75 62.44
N SER A 89 19.89 33.35 61.49
CA SER A 89 18.98 34.29 60.82
C SER A 89 18.32 33.63 59.61
N VAL A 90 17.03 33.92 59.47
CA VAL A 90 16.23 33.66 58.29
C VAL A 90 16.87 34.35 57.08
N SER A 91 17.37 33.57 56.13
CA SER A 91 17.59 34.02 54.76
C SER A 91 17.51 32.81 53.85
N SER A 92 16.34 32.67 53.23
CA SER A 92 16.12 31.81 52.06
C SER A 92 16.95 32.33 50.89
N GLN A 93 18.27 32.10 50.94
CA GLN A 93 19.15 32.21 49.80
C GLN A 93 19.63 30.80 49.50
N LEU A 94 18.97 30.16 48.53
CA LEU A 94 19.55 29.02 47.81
C LEU A 94 20.76 29.55 47.03
N SER A 95 21.86 29.73 47.75
CA SER A 95 23.17 29.90 47.16
C SER A 95 23.48 28.61 46.44
N VAL A 96 23.38 28.67 45.11
CA VAL A 96 24.05 27.77 44.18
C VAL A 96 25.55 27.89 44.47
N ARG A 97 26.01 27.10 45.44
CA ARG A 97 27.43 26.90 45.72
C ARG A 97 27.71 25.42 45.86
N GLY A 98 27.17 24.65 44.91
CA GLY A 98 27.85 23.44 44.46
C GLY A 98 29.07 23.91 43.66
N LYS A 99 30.25 23.37 43.99
CA LYS A 99 31.47 23.50 43.18
C LYS A 99 31.07 23.41 41.72
N THR A 100 31.18 24.54 41.02
CA THR A 100 31.01 24.59 39.56
C THR A 100 31.94 23.52 39.03
N ALA A 101 31.36 22.49 38.41
CA ALA A 101 32.12 21.59 37.57
C ALA A 101 33.04 22.47 36.72
N ASP A 102 34.32 22.09 36.64
CA ASP A 102 35.35 22.74 35.84
C ASP A 102 35.01 22.58 34.35
N ILE A 103 33.91 23.22 33.95
CA ILE A 103 33.37 23.31 32.62
C ILE A 103 33.82 24.69 32.15
N PRO A 104 34.73 24.77 31.16
CA PRO A 104 35.12 26.06 30.61
C PRO A 104 33.86 26.84 30.17
N PRO A 105 33.85 28.17 30.31
CA PRO A 105 32.67 28.97 30.01
C PRO A 105 32.21 28.71 28.58
N ILE A 106 30.97 28.26 28.43
CA ILE A 106 30.36 27.98 27.13
C ILE A 106 30.24 29.31 26.37
N ASP A 107 30.80 29.37 25.17
CA ASP A 107 30.71 30.56 24.33
C ASP A 107 29.23 30.82 23.95
N PRO A 108 28.65 31.96 24.37
CA PRO A 108 27.26 32.30 24.06
C PRO A 108 27.00 32.49 22.55
N GLN A 109 28.03 32.70 21.72
CA GLN A 109 27.87 32.77 20.27
C GLN A 109 27.50 31.42 19.68
N VAL A 110 28.11 30.33 20.15
CA VAL A 110 27.84 28.97 19.66
C VAL A 110 26.39 28.55 19.97
N ILE A 111 25.86 28.93 21.13
CA ILE A 111 24.44 28.67 21.47
C ILE A 111 23.51 29.42 20.52
N ARG A 112 23.83 30.69 20.21
CA ARG A 112 23.03 31.51 19.29
C ARG A 112 23.07 31.00 17.86
N ASP A 113 24.23 30.52 17.42
CA ASP A 113 24.40 29.90 16.11
C ASP A 113 23.66 28.57 16.02
N LEU A 114 23.72 27.74 17.07
CA LEU A 114 22.95 26.51 17.17
C LEU A 114 21.45 26.81 17.11
N GLU A 115 20.98 27.78 17.88
CA GLU A 115 19.57 28.20 17.88
C GLU A 115 19.14 28.67 16.49
N ARG A 116 19.96 29.47 15.81
CA ARG A 116 19.71 29.93 14.44
C ARG A 116 19.64 28.76 13.47
N LEU A 117 20.57 27.81 13.56
CA LEU A 117 20.63 26.64 12.69
C LEU A 117 19.40 25.74 12.92
N THR A 118 19.02 25.51 14.17
CA THR A 118 17.82 24.76 14.53
C THR A 118 16.55 25.43 14.01
N ARG A 119 16.44 26.76 14.10
CA ARG A 119 15.31 27.51 13.51
C ARG A 119 15.26 27.39 11.99
N ASP A 120 16.40 27.48 11.31
CA ASP A 120 16.48 27.35 9.84
C ASP A 120 16.10 25.93 9.38
N VAL A 121 16.54 24.91 10.11
CA VAL A 121 16.14 23.51 9.86
C VAL A 121 14.64 23.32 10.09
N ALA A 122 14.08 23.85 11.18
CA ALA A 122 12.65 23.77 11.45
C ALA A 122 11.82 24.42 10.33
N GLN A 123 12.23 25.61 9.87
CA GLN A 123 11.56 26.29 8.74
C GLN A 123 11.62 25.49 7.44
N LYS A 124 12.76 24.85 7.14
CA LYS A 124 12.90 23.97 5.98
C LYS A 124 12.01 22.73 6.07
N VAL A 125 11.91 22.12 7.25
CA VAL A 125 11.00 20.99 7.49
C VAL A 125 9.54 21.41 7.32
N ASP A 126 9.14 22.57 7.84
CA ASP A 126 7.79 23.10 7.66
C ASP A 126 7.47 23.37 6.18
N GLN A 127 8.41 23.96 5.44
CA GLN A 127 8.28 24.18 4.00
C GLN A 127 8.10 22.85 3.25
N MET A 128 8.91 21.84 3.60
CA MET A 128 8.84 20.50 3.02
C MET A 128 7.50 19.81 3.34
N LEU A 129 7.03 19.88 4.59
CA LEU A 129 5.76 19.29 5.01
C LEU A 129 4.57 19.93 4.27
N ARG A 130 4.60 21.26 4.11
CA ARG A 130 3.59 21.98 3.31
C ARG A 130 3.62 21.55 1.84
N GLY A 131 4.82 21.41 1.27
CA GLY A 131 5.00 20.93 -0.10
C GLY A 131 4.48 19.50 -0.29
N LEU A 132 4.80 18.60 0.65
CA LEU A 132 4.36 17.21 0.65
C LEU A 132 2.83 17.11 0.78
N ASN A 133 2.22 17.88 1.69
CA ASN A 133 0.77 17.93 1.82
C ASN A 133 0.11 18.42 0.52
N SER A 134 0.65 19.47 -0.10
CA SER A 134 0.14 19.96 -1.39
C SER A 134 0.26 18.92 -2.50
N ALA A 135 1.38 18.18 -2.56
CA ALA A 135 1.59 17.14 -3.55
C ALA A 135 0.60 15.97 -3.35
N ILE A 136 0.37 15.55 -2.11
CA ILE A 136 -0.62 14.52 -1.77
C ILE A 136 -2.02 14.98 -2.17
N GLN A 137 -2.43 16.20 -1.80
CA GLN A 137 -3.75 16.73 -2.16
C GLN A 137 -3.93 16.78 -3.68
N ASN A 138 -2.91 17.16 -4.43
CA ASN A 138 -2.94 17.13 -5.90
C ASN A 138 -3.11 15.69 -6.44
N MET A 139 -2.36 14.73 -5.92
CA MET A 139 -2.51 13.32 -6.30
C MET A 139 -3.89 12.76 -5.94
N THR A 140 -4.44 13.13 -4.77
CA THR A 140 -5.79 12.75 -4.36
C THR A 140 -6.84 13.35 -5.29
N ALA A 141 -6.71 14.63 -5.65
CA ALA A 141 -7.60 15.28 -6.62
C ALA A 141 -7.55 14.60 -8.00
N LEU A 142 -6.36 14.23 -8.47
CA LEU A 142 -6.20 13.46 -9.71
C LEU A 142 -6.86 12.09 -9.63
N SER A 143 -6.71 11.37 -8.51
CA SER A 143 -7.36 10.07 -8.31
C SER A 143 -8.89 10.18 -8.35
N VAL A 144 -9.46 11.19 -7.70
CA VAL A 144 -10.89 11.50 -7.79
C VAL A 144 -11.29 11.79 -9.24
N GLY A 145 -10.50 12.60 -9.95
CA GLY A 145 -10.73 12.91 -11.37
C GLY A 145 -10.69 11.67 -12.28
N TYR A 146 -9.80 10.72 -12.02
CA TYR A 146 -9.78 9.45 -12.75
C TYR A 146 -11.04 8.61 -12.50
N ILE A 147 -11.49 8.52 -11.25
CA ILE A 147 -12.72 7.79 -10.91
C ILE A 147 -13.93 8.43 -11.60
N GLN A 148 -14.00 9.76 -11.62
CA GLN A 148 -15.05 10.51 -12.31
C GLN A 148 -15.03 10.25 -13.81
N THR A 149 -13.86 10.39 -14.46
CA THR A 149 -13.70 10.13 -15.90
C THR A 149 -14.09 8.69 -16.25
N TYR A 150 -13.69 7.72 -15.41
CA TYR A 150 -14.04 6.31 -15.61
C TYR A 150 -15.55 6.09 -15.48
N ARG A 151 -16.17 6.69 -14.48
CA ARG A 151 -17.63 6.66 -14.30
C ARG A 151 -18.34 7.23 -15.52
N ASP A 152 -17.97 8.43 -15.97
CA ASP A 152 -18.60 9.08 -17.11
C ASP A 152 -18.44 8.26 -18.40
N ALA A 153 -17.25 7.65 -18.60
CA ALA A 153 -16.99 6.78 -19.73
C ALA A 153 -17.84 5.50 -19.70
N VAL A 154 -17.99 4.88 -18.53
CA VAL A 154 -18.83 3.69 -18.34
C VAL A 154 -20.30 4.02 -18.50
N ASP A 155 -20.78 5.13 -17.94
CA ASP A 155 -22.15 5.60 -18.07
C ASP A 155 -22.49 5.89 -19.55
N SER A 156 -21.61 6.61 -20.26
CA SER A 156 -21.75 6.87 -21.70
C SER A 156 -21.71 5.61 -22.56
N LEU A 157 -20.82 4.66 -22.25
CA LEU A 157 -20.78 3.36 -22.92
C LEU A 157 -22.08 2.58 -22.68
N GLY A 158 -22.62 2.62 -21.46
CA GLY A 158 -23.89 2.00 -21.09
C GLY A 158 -25.04 2.52 -21.94
N GLU A 159 -25.16 3.85 -22.08
CA GLU A 159 -26.16 4.48 -22.96
C GLU A 159 -25.99 4.11 -24.44
N SER A 160 -24.75 4.09 -24.94
CA SER A 160 -24.44 3.71 -26.32
C SER A 160 -24.81 2.26 -26.63
N VAL A 161 -24.49 1.35 -25.72
CA VAL A 161 -24.85 -0.08 -25.84
C VAL A 161 -26.36 -0.27 -25.75
N ASP A 162 -27.06 0.41 -24.84
CA ASP A 162 -28.53 0.38 -24.77
C ASP A 162 -29.18 0.85 -26.08
N MET A 163 -28.68 1.95 -26.65
CA MET A 163 -29.13 2.42 -27.96
C MET A 163 -28.87 1.39 -29.07
N SER A 164 -27.71 0.71 -29.03
CA SER A 164 -27.38 -0.36 -29.98
C SER A 164 -28.33 -1.55 -29.87
N ILE A 165 -28.67 -1.98 -28.65
CA ILE A 165 -29.63 -3.06 -28.40
C ILE A 165 -31.02 -2.68 -28.93
N LYS A 166 -31.49 -1.46 -28.63
CA LYS A 166 -32.76 -0.93 -29.18
C LYS A 166 -32.74 -0.87 -30.71
N GLY A 167 -31.61 -0.46 -31.28
CA GLY A 167 -31.38 -0.45 -32.72
C GLY A 167 -31.47 -1.87 -33.32
N MET A 168 -30.88 -2.86 -32.66
CA MET A 168 -30.93 -4.26 -33.08
C MET A 168 -32.37 -4.81 -33.08
N TYR A 169 -33.14 -4.56 -32.02
CA TYR A 169 -34.54 -4.98 -31.97
C TYR A 169 -35.40 -4.30 -33.04
N THR A 170 -35.14 -3.01 -33.29
CA THR A 170 -35.81 -2.28 -34.37
C THR A 170 -35.47 -2.88 -35.73
N LEU A 171 -34.19 -3.17 -35.99
CA LEU A 171 -33.74 -3.80 -37.23
C LEU A 171 -34.39 -5.18 -37.42
N MET A 172 -34.46 -5.99 -36.37
CA MET A 172 -35.10 -7.31 -36.40
C MET A 172 -36.56 -7.21 -36.83
N ALA A 173 -37.32 -6.28 -36.26
CA ALA A 173 -38.71 -6.04 -36.65
C ALA A 173 -38.84 -5.61 -38.12
N ARG A 174 -37.91 -4.79 -38.62
CA ARG A 174 -37.89 -4.38 -40.04
C ARG A 174 -37.52 -5.53 -40.98
N CYS A 175 -36.62 -6.43 -40.58
CA CYS A 175 -36.32 -7.63 -41.34
C CYS A 175 -37.54 -8.56 -41.44
N GLU A 176 -38.29 -8.75 -40.35
CA GLU A 176 -39.52 -9.54 -40.35
C GLU A 176 -40.61 -8.91 -41.23
N GLU A 177 -40.76 -7.58 -41.19
CA GLU A 177 -41.68 -6.84 -42.05
C GLU A 177 -41.29 -6.98 -43.53
N LEU A 178 -40.00 -6.83 -43.85
CA LEU A 178 -39.47 -7.01 -45.19
C LEU A 178 -39.71 -8.43 -45.70
N ASP A 179 -39.42 -9.46 -44.91
CA ASP A 179 -39.64 -10.86 -45.29
C ASP A 179 -41.12 -11.13 -45.62
N ARG A 180 -42.03 -10.60 -44.79
CA ARG A 180 -43.47 -10.70 -45.04
C ARG A 180 -43.88 -9.97 -46.33
N SER A 181 -43.28 -8.81 -46.61
CA SER A 181 -43.52 -8.06 -47.85
C SER A 181 -42.95 -8.75 -49.10
N MET A 182 -41.95 -9.64 -48.96
CA MET A 182 -41.37 -10.39 -50.07
C MET A 182 -42.15 -11.65 -50.47
N GLN A 183 -43.11 -12.12 -49.65
CA GLN A 183 -43.90 -13.32 -49.96
C GLN A 183 -44.52 -13.33 -51.38
N PRO A 184 -45.13 -12.23 -51.90
CA PRO A 184 -45.65 -12.19 -53.26
C PRO A 184 -44.59 -12.35 -54.35
N VAL A 185 -43.36 -11.90 -54.09
CA VAL A 185 -42.23 -12.04 -55.03
C VAL A 185 -41.88 -13.53 -55.18
N HIS A 186 -41.87 -14.29 -54.09
CA HIS A 186 -41.67 -15.75 -54.14
C HIS A 186 -42.78 -16.46 -54.92
N THR A 187 -44.04 -16.03 -54.75
CA THR A 187 -45.18 -16.55 -55.52
C THR A 187 -45.03 -16.26 -57.02
N LEU A 188 -44.71 -15.01 -57.38
CA LEU A 188 -44.49 -14.61 -58.77
C LEU A 188 -43.35 -15.40 -59.42
N ALA A 189 -42.25 -15.60 -58.69
CA ALA A 189 -41.13 -16.42 -59.16
C ALA A 189 -41.52 -17.88 -59.44
N LYS A 190 -42.52 -18.43 -58.72
CA LYS A 190 -43.06 -19.77 -58.98
C LYS A 190 -43.93 -19.78 -60.24
N GLN A 191 -44.81 -18.79 -60.39
CA GLN A 191 -45.66 -18.64 -61.58
C GLN A 191 -44.83 -18.50 -62.86
N ILE A 192 -43.76 -17.70 -62.85
CA ILE A 192 -42.85 -17.55 -64.01
C ILE A 192 -42.20 -18.88 -64.38
N ARG A 193 -41.74 -19.66 -63.38
CA ARG A 193 -41.16 -20.99 -63.62
C ARG A 193 -42.17 -21.95 -64.24
N GLU A 194 -43.43 -21.89 -63.81
CA GLU A 194 -44.49 -22.73 -64.34
C GLU A 194 -44.85 -22.36 -65.78
N ILE A 195 -44.95 -21.07 -66.09
CA ILE A 195 -45.11 -20.57 -67.47
C ILE A 195 -43.98 -21.06 -68.36
N LYS A 196 -42.72 -20.94 -67.90
CA LYS A 196 -41.54 -21.43 -68.63
C LYS A 196 -41.65 -22.92 -68.93
N ARG A 197 -42.01 -23.74 -67.94
CA ARG A 197 -42.19 -25.19 -68.12
C ARG A 197 -43.28 -25.51 -69.15
N THR A 198 -44.41 -24.82 -69.11
CA THR A 198 -45.49 -25.02 -70.08
C THR A 198 -45.02 -24.64 -71.49
N LEU A 199 -44.25 -23.56 -71.61
CA LEU A 199 -43.61 -23.15 -72.87
C LEU A 199 -42.67 -24.23 -73.43
N GLU A 200 -41.83 -24.83 -72.60
CA GLU A 200 -40.93 -25.92 -72.99
C GLU A 200 -41.68 -27.16 -73.49
N ILE A 201 -42.81 -27.52 -72.86
CA ILE A 201 -43.65 -28.65 -73.31
C ILE A 201 -44.28 -28.34 -74.67
N PHE A 202 -44.80 -27.13 -74.86
CA PHE A 202 -45.33 -26.70 -76.15
C PHE A 202 -44.27 -26.73 -77.25
N GLU A 203 -43.06 -26.26 -76.96
CA GLU A 203 -41.94 -26.30 -77.90
C GLU A 203 -41.58 -27.75 -78.31
N ALA A 204 -41.61 -28.68 -77.35
CA ALA A 204 -41.33 -30.10 -77.61
C ALA A 204 -42.41 -30.80 -78.45
N LEU A 205 -43.67 -30.36 -78.39
CA LEU A 205 -44.77 -30.88 -79.21
C LEU A 205 -44.77 -30.32 -80.64
N CYS A 206 -44.15 -29.17 -80.86
CA CYS A 206 -44.04 -28.51 -82.15
C CYS A 206 -42.73 -28.80 -82.90
N LYS A 207 -41.81 -29.55 -82.30
CA LYS A 207 -40.61 -30.12 -82.93
C LYS A 207 -40.88 -31.53 -83.43
#